data_AF-A0A662FUN3-F1
#
_entry.id   AF-A0A662FUN3-F1
#
_cell.length_a   1.000
_cell.length_b   1.000
_cell.length_c   1.000
_cell.angle_alpha   90.00
_cell.angle_beta   90.00
_cell.angle_gamma   90.00
#
_symmetry.space_group_name_H-M   'P 1'
#
loop_
_entity.id
_entity.type
_entity.pdbx_description
1 polymer ?
#
loop_
_entity_poly.entity_id
_entity_poly.type
_entity_poly.pdbx_seq_one_letter_code
_entity_poly.pdbx_strand_id
1 'polypeptide(L)'
;MKYRLMDFLACPYDKHFPLELYIVETVKYEEREFVFKKKPACELYCAFKNKKIEELGGEDPGCEECIKYEVKTGVLYCPECGRWWPIKDEIPIILPDKLRKKDSDLEFLKKIKDKLPEKIVVEGKPWALGKEG
;
A
#
# COMPACT_ATOMS: atom_id res chain seq x y z
N MET A 1 -7.51 1.16 4.62
CA MET A 1 -6.14 1.58 4.98
C MET A 1 -5.97 3.03 4.55
N LYS A 2 -5.73 3.93 5.49
CA LYS A 2 -5.46 5.34 5.19
C LYS A 2 -4.16 5.50 4.41
N TYR A 3 -4.16 6.34 3.38
CA TYR A 3 -2.95 6.66 2.61
C TYR A 3 -1.82 7.21 3.48
N ARG A 4 -2.15 8.02 4.49
CA ARG A 4 -1.19 8.58 5.44
C ARG A 4 -0.35 7.52 6.17
N LEU A 5 -0.86 6.29 6.33
CA LEU A 5 -0.09 5.22 6.97
C LEU A 5 1.21 4.92 6.21
N MET A 6 1.23 5.09 4.89
CA MET A 6 2.40 4.88 4.05
C MET A 6 3.57 5.82 4.36
N ASP A 7 3.32 6.93 5.04
CA ASP A 7 4.37 7.84 5.53
C ASP A 7 5.27 7.17 6.58
N PHE A 8 4.75 6.13 7.25
CA PHE A 8 5.44 5.42 8.33
C PHE A 8 5.86 3.99 7.96
N LEU A 9 5.24 3.39 6.94
CA LEU A 9 5.48 1.99 6.60
C LEU A 9 6.77 1.82 5.80
N ALA A 10 7.76 1.25 6.47
CA ALA A 10 8.93 0.64 5.83
C ALA A 10 8.77 -0.87 5.76
N CYS A 11 9.52 -1.51 4.86
CA CYS A 11 9.61 -2.96 4.81
C CYS A 11 10.11 -3.51 6.16
N PRO A 12 9.42 -4.47 6.79
CA PRO A 12 9.83 -5.02 8.08
C PRO A 12 11.16 -5.81 8.01
N TYR A 13 11.56 -6.26 6.82
CA TYR A 13 12.73 -7.12 6.59
C TYR A 13 14.03 -6.34 6.33
N ASP A 14 14.01 -5.39 5.39
CA ASP A 14 15.20 -4.67 4.90
C ASP A 14 15.16 -3.16 5.23
N LYS A 15 14.07 -2.68 5.82
CA LYS A 15 13.84 -1.26 6.17
C LYS A 15 13.71 -0.34 4.96
N HIS A 16 13.52 -0.89 3.75
CA HIS A 16 13.25 -0.11 2.55
C HIS A 16 12.04 0.80 2.75
N PHE A 17 12.19 2.07 2.34
CA PHE A 17 11.15 3.08 2.35
C PHE A 17 11.32 4.01 1.14
N PRO A 18 10.23 4.39 0.44
CA PRO A 18 8.84 3.97 0.67
C PRO A 18 8.53 2.58 0.11
N LEU A 19 7.53 1.90 0.67
CA LEU A 19 6.91 0.75 0.02
C LEU A 19 6.07 1.20 -1.17
N GLU A 20 6.04 0.42 -2.25
CA GLU A 20 5.13 0.63 -3.37
C GLU A 20 3.70 0.21 -2.97
N LEU A 21 2.70 1.02 -3.33
CA LEU A 21 1.29 0.76 -3.04
C LEU A 21 0.52 0.53 -4.36
N TYR A 22 -0.02 -0.67 -4.52
CA TYR A 22 -0.88 -1.06 -5.64
C TYR A 22 -2.33 -1.13 -5.17
N ILE A 23 -3.19 -0.31 -5.77
CA ILE A 23 -4.56 -0.11 -5.31
C ILE A 23 -5.51 -0.86 -6.24
N VAL A 24 -6.32 -1.75 -5.66
CA VAL A 24 -7.33 -2.51 -6.40
C VAL A 24 -8.72 -1.93 -6.23
N GLU A 25 -9.02 -1.45 -5.02
CA GLU A 25 -10.29 -0.85 -4.61
C GLU A 25 -10.08 0.17 -3.49
N THR A 26 -10.78 1.30 -3.57
CA THR A 26 -10.83 2.33 -2.53
C THR A 26 -12.25 2.55 -2.05
N VAL A 27 -12.41 2.91 -0.78
CA VAL A 27 -13.65 3.43 -0.23
C VAL A 27 -13.48 4.91 0.07
N LYS A 28 -14.51 5.70 -0.22
CA LYS A 28 -14.58 7.12 0.14
C LYS A 28 -15.64 7.30 1.22
N TYR A 29 -15.24 7.97 2.30
CA TYR A 29 -16.10 8.33 3.42
C TYR A 29 -16.47 9.81 3.30
N GLU A 30 -17.59 10.11 2.65
CA GLU A 30 -18.00 11.50 2.35
C GLU A 30 -18.19 12.36 3.61
N GLU A 31 -18.68 11.76 4.70
CA GLU A 31 -18.94 12.44 5.97
C GLU A 31 -17.67 12.66 6.82
N ARG A 32 -16.50 12.20 6.35
CA ARG A 32 -15.25 12.33 7.10
C ARG A 32 -14.67 13.73 6.92
N GLU A 33 -14.95 14.59 7.88
CA GLU A 33 -14.40 15.94 7.95
C GLU A 33 -13.26 16.01 8.97
N PHE A 34 -12.07 16.41 8.51
CA PHE A 34 -10.92 16.64 9.39
C PHE A 34 -10.02 17.73 8.81
N VAL A 35 -9.74 18.76 9.60
CA VAL A 35 -8.85 19.86 9.22
C VAL A 35 -7.47 19.64 9.86
N PHE A 36 -6.45 19.46 9.03
CA PHE A 36 -5.08 19.32 9.49
C PHE A 36 -4.49 20.69 9.86
N LYS A 37 -3.90 20.80 11.06
CA LYS A 37 -3.21 22.01 11.54
C LYS A 37 -1.96 22.37 10.72
N LYS A 38 -1.29 21.36 10.16
CA LYS A 38 -0.10 21.48 9.32
C LYS A 38 -0.33 20.68 8.04
N LYS A 39 -0.01 21.29 6.91
CA LYS A 39 -0.10 20.69 5.57
C LYS A 39 1.22 20.92 4.82
N PRO A 40 1.77 19.92 4.10
CA PRO A 40 1.33 18.53 4.02
C PRO A 40 1.23 17.87 5.40
N ALA A 41 0.23 17.01 5.57
CA ALA A 41 -0.03 16.36 6.85
C ALA A 41 0.94 15.21 7.14
N CYS A 42 1.51 14.62 6.08
CA CYS A 42 2.59 13.62 6.12
C CYS A 42 3.95 14.32 6.18
N GLU A 43 4.98 13.63 6.67
CA GLU A 43 6.31 14.20 6.91
C GLU A 43 7.34 13.81 5.85
N LEU A 44 7.31 12.56 5.37
CA LEU A 44 8.31 12.00 4.46
C LEU A 44 7.72 11.65 3.09
N TYR A 45 6.53 11.04 3.06
CA TYR A 45 5.92 10.51 1.84
C TYR A 45 4.40 10.70 1.79
N CYS A 46 3.90 11.24 0.68
CA CYS A 46 2.47 11.36 0.41
C CYS A 46 2.03 10.26 -0.57
N ALA A 47 1.48 9.16 -0.06
CA ALA A 47 0.97 8.09 -0.92
C ALA A 47 -0.25 8.49 -1.78
N PHE A 48 -1.01 9.51 -1.38
CA PHE A 48 -2.13 10.02 -2.17
C PHE A 48 -1.67 10.74 -3.46
N LYS A 49 -0.46 11.31 -3.44
CA LYS A 49 0.19 11.91 -4.62
C LYS A 49 1.31 11.05 -5.19
N ASN A 50 1.65 9.96 -4.52
CA ASN A 50 2.75 9.06 -4.85
C ASN A 50 4.09 9.81 -4.99
N LYS A 51 4.41 10.67 -4.02
CA LYS A 51 5.61 11.54 -4.03
C LYS A 51 6.18 11.73 -2.62
N LYS A 52 7.49 11.97 -2.52
CA LYS A 52 8.10 12.43 -1.28
C LYS A 52 7.66 13.85 -0.95
N ILE A 53 7.61 14.20 0.33
CA ILE A 53 7.16 15.54 0.75
C ILE A 53 8.10 16.65 0.28
N GLU A 54 9.41 16.38 0.22
CA GLU A 54 10.41 17.31 -0.34
C GLU A 54 10.16 17.67 -1.81
N GLU A 55 9.52 16.78 -2.58
CA GLU A 55 9.19 16.98 -3.99
C GLU A 55 7.90 17.80 -4.21
N LEU A 56 7.14 18.08 -3.14
CA LEU A 56 5.88 18.84 -3.22
C LEU A 56 6.08 20.37 -3.12
N GLY A 57 7.31 20.85 -2.90
CA GLY A 57 7.59 22.28 -2.88
C GLY A 57 6.87 23.09 -1.80
N GLY A 58 6.34 22.43 -0.76
CA GLY A 58 5.61 23.08 0.34
C GLY A 58 4.11 23.29 0.09
N GLU A 59 3.56 22.78 -1.01
CA GLU A 59 2.13 22.88 -1.32
C GLU A 59 1.30 21.84 -0.53
N ASP A 60 0.03 22.17 -0.23
CA ASP A 60 -0.92 21.20 0.32
C ASP A 60 -1.33 20.18 -0.77
N PRO A 61 -1.04 18.88 -0.62
CA PRO A 61 -1.44 17.86 -1.60
C PRO A 61 -2.94 17.53 -1.57
N GLY A 62 -3.77 18.34 -0.91
CA GLY A 62 -5.19 18.06 -0.72
C GLY A 62 -5.42 17.11 0.45
N CYS A 63 -4.80 17.38 1.60
CA CYS A 63 -4.87 16.49 2.77
C CYS A 63 -6.31 16.22 3.25
N GLU A 64 -7.19 17.22 3.15
CA GLU A 64 -8.61 17.12 3.52
C GLU A 64 -9.42 16.23 2.59
N GLU A 65 -9.00 16.13 1.33
CA GLU A 65 -9.60 15.17 0.41
C GLU A 65 -8.99 13.78 0.62
N CYS A 66 -7.66 13.70 0.78
CA CYS A 66 -6.94 12.47 1.04
C CYS A 66 -7.50 11.67 2.24
N ILE A 67 -7.85 12.35 3.34
CA ILE A 67 -8.31 11.67 4.56
C ILE A 67 -9.64 10.95 4.36
N LYS A 68 -10.47 11.36 3.40
CA LYS A 68 -11.75 10.72 3.05
C LYS A 68 -11.57 9.36 2.39
N TYR A 69 -10.40 9.08 1.81
CA TYR A 69 -10.16 7.82 1.11
C TYR A 69 -9.40 6.81 1.96
N GLU A 70 -9.84 5.56 1.85
CA GLU A 70 -9.11 4.39 2.34
C GLU A 70 -8.91 3.38 1.22
N VAL A 71 -7.73 2.79 1.16
CA VAL A 71 -7.47 1.61 0.32
C VAL A 71 -8.16 0.43 1.00
N LYS A 72 -9.22 -0.09 0.37
CA LYS A 72 -9.98 -1.24 0.85
C LYS A 72 -9.30 -2.55 0.46
N THR A 73 -8.93 -2.66 -0.82
CA THR A 73 -8.21 -3.81 -1.36
C THR A 73 -6.98 -3.33 -2.12
N GLY A 74 -5.84 -3.97 -1.87
CA GLY A 74 -4.59 -3.60 -2.52
C GLY A 74 -3.41 -4.46 -2.08
N VAL A 75 -2.21 -4.08 -2.53
CA VAL A 75 -0.95 -4.74 -2.19
C VAL A 75 0.10 -3.69 -1.87
N LEU A 76 0.82 -3.89 -0.77
CA LEU A 76 2.09 -3.23 -0.49
C LEU A 76 3.21 -4.08 -1.07
N TYR A 77 4.22 -3.49 -1.71
CA TYR A 77 5.35 -4.21 -2.28
C TYR A 77 6.68 -3.53 -1.94
N CYS A 78 7.65 -4.32 -1.51
CA CYS A 78 9.02 -3.87 -1.34
C CYS A 78 9.81 -4.11 -2.64
N PRO A 79 10.27 -3.06 -3.33
CA PRO A 79 11.07 -3.20 -4.54
C PRO A 79 12.49 -3.74 -4.27
N GLU A 80 12.95 -3.73 -3.02
CA GLU A 80 14.29 -4.21 -2.65
C GLU A 80 14.32 -5.73 -2.42
N CYS A 81 13.55 -6.26 -1.44
CA CYS A 81 13.54 -7.72 -1.22
C CYS A 81 12.50 -8.49 -2.05
N GLY A 82 11.57 -7.80 -2.72
CA GLY A 82 10.50 -8.39 -3.54
C GLY A 82 9.32 -8.96 -2.75
N ARG A 83 9.20 -8.64 -1.45
CA ARG A 83 8.06 -9.08 -0.63
C ARG A 83 6.84 -8.21 -0.88
N TRP A 84 5.67 -8.82 -0.84
CA TRP A 84 4.39 -8.11 -0.92
C TRP A 84 3.53 -8.39 0.31
N TRP A 85 2.62 -7.48 0.70
CA TRP A 85 1.65 -7.69 1.77
C TRP A 85 0.24 -7.31 1.30
N PRO A 86 -0.77 -8.14 1.59
CA PRO A 86 -2.14 -7.82 1.20
C PRO A 86 -2.74 -6.72 2.08
N ILE A 87 -3.56 -5.88 1.46
CA ILE A 87 -4.54 -5.03 2.13
C ILE A 87 -5.91 -5.66 1.86
N LYS A 88 -6.60 -6.09 2.92
CA LYS A 88 -7.93 -6.72 2.85
C LYS A 88 -8.88 -5.99 3.77
N ASP A 89 -10.05 -5.60 3.27
CA ASP A 89 -11.07 -4.87 4.03
C ASP A 89 -10.48 -3.73 4.85
N GLU A 90 -9.65 -2.91 4.18
CA GLU A 90 -8.96 -1.76 4.74
C GLU A 90 -7.82 -2.05 5.73
N ILE A 91 -7.53 -3.32 6.01
CA ILE A 91 -6.51 -3.74 6.96
C ILE A 91 -5.24 -4.19 6.20
N PRO A 92 -4.10 -3.49 6.35
CA PRO A 92 -2.81 -4.00 5.85
C PRO A 92 -2.32 -5.15 6.72
N ILE A 93 -2.13 -6.33 6.14
CA ILE A 93 -1.71 -7.54 6.84
C ILE A 93 -0.19 -7.71 6.69
N ILE A 94 0.57 -6.98 7.52
CA ILE A 94 2.04 -7.00 7.51
C ILE A 94 2.54 -8.06 8.50
N LEU A 95 2.35 -9.33 8.14
CA LEU A 95 2.82 -10.46 8.92
C LEU A 95 4.18 -10.98 8.39
N PRO A 96 5.06 -11.48 9.28
CA PRO A 96 6.22 -12.25 8.86
C PRO A 96 5.84 -13.49 8.04
N ASP A 97 6.68 -13.86 7.08
CA ASP A 97 6.49 -14.99 6.15
C ASP A 97 6.03 -16.27 6.86
N LYS A 98 6.59 -16.60 8.03
CA LYS A 98 6.24 -17.80 8.82
C LYS A 98 4.81 -17.81 9.38
N LEU A 99 4.17 -16.64 9.48
CA LEU A 99 2.79 -16.50 9.96
C LEU A 99 1.80 -16.35 8.79
N ARG A 100 2.29 -16.33 7.54
CA ARG A 100 1.45 -16.20 6.35
C ARG A 100 0.98 -17.56 5.85
N LYS A 101 -0.33 -17.68 5.61
CA LYS A 101 -0.94 -18.89 5.07
C LYS A 101 -0.87 -18.87 3.54
N LYS A 102 -0.04 -19.75 2.95
CA LYS A 102 0.20 -19.84 1.50
C LYS A 102 -1.09 -19.88 0.69
N ASP A 103 -2.02 -20.78 1.02
CA ASP A 103 -3.25 -20.93 0.23
C ASP A 103 -4.11 -19.67 0.25
N SER A 104 -4.24 -19.02 1.41
CA SER A 104 -4.99 -17.76 1.54
C SER A 104 -4.37 -16.60 0.76
N ASP A 105 -3.03 -16.55 0.69
CA ASP A 105 -2.31 -15.54 -0.09
C ASP A 105 -2.44 -15.78 -1.59
N LEU A 106 -2.33 -17.03 -2.04
CA LEU A 106 -2.49 -17.38 -3.45
C LEU A 106 -3.92 -17.18 -3.92
N GLU A 107 -4.93 -17.54 -3.12
CA GLU A 107 -6.34 -17.23 -3.42
C GLU A 107 -6.59 -15.73 -3.53
N PHE A 108 -5.99 -14.93 -2.65
CA PHE A 108 -6.08 -13.49 -2.73
C PHE A 108 -5.44 -12.96 -4.02
N LEU A 109 -4.21 -13.37 -4.33
CA LEU A 109 -3.53 -12.98 -5.58
C LEU A 109 -4.35 -13.36 -6.82
N LYS A 110 -4.89 -14.59 -6.88
CA LYS A 110 -5.73 -15.04 -8.01
C LYS A 110 -6.92 -14.12 -8.25
N LYS A 111 -7.54 -13.58 -7.19
CA LYS A 111 -8.71 -12.69 -7.30
C LYS A 111 -8.36 -11.30 -7.85
N ILE A 112 -7.12 -10.84 -7.70
CA ILE A 112 -6.72 -9.46 -8.02
C ILE A 112 -5.58 -9.36 -9.05
N LYS A 113 -5.10 -10.49 -9.58
CA LYS A 113 -3.92 -10.58 -10.44
C LYS A 113 -3.96 -9.64 -11.65
N ASP A 114 -5.14 -9.43 -12.24
CA ASP A 114 -5.30 -8.63 -13.46
C ASP A 114 -5.04 -7.12 -13.25
N LYS A 115 -5.00 -6.69 -11.98
CA LYS A 115 -4.72 -5.30 -11.57
C LYS A 115 -3.31 -5.12 -10.97
N LEU A 116 -2.49 -6.17 -10.97
CA LEU A 116 -1.17 -6.17 -10.35
C LEU A 116 -0.08 -6.42 -11.42
N PRO A 117 1.14 -5.87 -11.22
CA PRO A 117 2.27 -6.15 -12.09
C PRO A 117 2.80 -7.58 -11.90
N GLU A 118 3.45 -8.11 -12.94
CA GLU A 118 4.04 -9.46 -12.93
C GLU A 118 5.05 -9.66 -11.80
N LYS A 119 5.83 -8.64 -11.44
CA LYS A 119 6.81 -8.70 -10.33
C LYS A 119 6.20 -9.07 -8.97
N ILE A 120 4.88 -8.90 -8.82
CA ILE A 120 4.12 -9.34 -7.64
C ILE A 120 3.46 -10.70 -7.90
N VAL A 121 2.75 -10.83 -9.02
CA VAL A 121 1.93 -12.01 -9.32
C VAL A 121 2.78 -13.26 -9.56
N VAL A 122 3.91 -13.12 -10.23
CA VAL A 122 4.77 -14.20 -10.70
C VAL A 122 6.00 -14.39 -9.81
N GLU A 123 6.59 -13.30 -9.33
CA GLU A 123 7.90 -13.30 -8.65
C GLU A 123 7.83 -12.91 -7.16
N GLY A 124 6.65 -12.49 -6.69
CA GLY A 124 6.47 -11.93 -5.36
C GLY A 124 6.80 -12.91 -4.23
N LYS A 125 7.46 -12.39 -3.19
CA LYS A 125 7.73 -13.14 -1.95
C LYS A 125 6.66 -12.85 -0.88
N PRO A 126 6.38 -13.82 0.00
CA PRO A 126 6.95 -15.16 0.06
C PRO A 126 6.31 -16.12 -0.95
N TRP A 127 5.08 -15.84 -1.40
CA TRP A 127 4.33 -16.71 -2.31
C TRP A 127 3.88 -15.92 -3.55
N ALA A 128 3.99 -16.55 -4.71
CA ALA A 128 3.51 -16.05 -5.99
C ALA A 128 2.77 -17.17 -6.75
N LEU A 129 1.98 -16.81 -7.76
CA LEU A 129 1.30 -17.77 -8.62
C LEU A 129 2.27 -18.53 -9.54
N GLY A 130 3.45 -17.96 -9.79
CA GLY A 130 4.40 -18.45 -10.79
C GLY A 130 3.93 -18.14 -12.22
N LYS A 131 4.76 -18.49 -13.21
CA LYS A 131 4.31 -18.49 -14.62
C LYS A 131 3.44 -19.73 -14.81
N GLU A 132 2.21 -19.54 -15.29
CA GLU A 132 1.48 -20.65 -15.91
C GLU A 132 2.35 -21.10 -17.11
N GLY A 133 2.79 -22.36 -17.05
CA GLY A 133 3.60 -22.99 -18.10
C GLY A 133 2.73 -23.51 -19.24
#